data_AF-A0A2E2U7Y8-F1
#
_entry.id   AF-A0A2E2U7Y8-F1
#
_cell.length_a   1.000
_cell.length_b   1.000
_cell.length_c   1.000
_cell.angle_alpha   90.00
_cell.angle_beta   90.00
_cell.angle_gamma   90.00
#
_symmetry.space_group_name_H-M   'P 1'
#
loop_
_entity.id
_entity.type
_entity.pdbx_description
1 polymer ?
#
loop_
_entity_poly.entity_id
_entity_poly.type
_entity_poly.pdbx_seq_one_letter_code
_entity_poly.pdbx_strand_id
1 'polypeptide(L)'
;MRIALFLAVIFLNTSHASINNCQNLSKQQALKAFNLIKTTDIYEYTILDLYCEACLDSYPKPLLVESYKVMKTKNGYSVFLDGMAYNLAYLYSGGENLAQKVGCETFAVSKYLN
;
A
#
# COMPACT_ATOMS: atom_id res chain seq x y z
N MET A 1 -29.00 11.84 49.54
CA MET A 1 -28.23 11.03 48.57
C MET A 1 -28.40 11.64 47.19
N ARG A 2 -27.36 12.27 46.63
CA ARG A 2 -27.34 12.73 45.24
C ARG A 2 -26.22 11.96 44.55
N ILE A 3 -26.62 11.05 43.67
CA ILE A 3 -25.73 10.13 42.96
C ILE A 3 -24.93 10.94 41.94
N ALA A 4 -23.61 10.91 42.09
CA ALA A 4 -22.66 11.52 41.16
C ALA A 4 -22.72 10.79 39.81
N LEU A 5 -23.06 11.53 38.75
CA LEU A 5 -23.07 11.03 37.39
C LEU A 5 -21.62 11.03 36.86
N PHE A 6 -20.94 9.89 36.94
CA PHE A 6 -19.64 9.70 36.28
C PHE A 6 -19.87 9.49 34.78
N LEU A 7 -19.69 10.56 33.99
CA LEU A 7 -19.56 10.49 32.54
C LEU A 7 -18.21 9.84 32.19
N ALA A 8 -18.22 8.52 32.02
CA ALA A 8 -17.10 7.78 31.44
C ALA A 8 -17.04 8.08 29.93
N VAL A 9 -16.23 9.07 29.55
CA VAL A 9 -15.83 9.29 28.16
C VAL A 9 -14.96 8.09 27.75
N ILE A 10 -15.56 7.15 27.04
CA ILE A 10 -14.85 6.02 26.45
C ILE A 10 -13.92 6.60 25.37
N PHE A 11 -12.63 6.63 25.67
CA PHE A 11 -11.58 6.86 24.69
C PHE A 11 -11.65 5.72 23.66
N LEU A 12 -12.29 5.99 22.52
CA LEU A 12 -12.16 5.16 21.32
C LEU A 12 -10.73 5.34 20.80
N ASN A 13 -9.83 4.51 21.30
CA ASN A 13 -8.55 4.27 20.66
C ASN A 13 -8.85 3.63 19.30
N THR A 14 -8.89 4.43 18.24
CA THR A 14 -8.90 3.94 16.87
C THR A 14 -7.53 3.34 16.60
N SER A 15 -7.33 2.10 17.03
CA SER A 15 -6.24 1.27 16.54
C SER A 15 -6.42 1.17 15.04
N HIS A 16 -5.67 1.97 14.28
CA HIS A 16 -5.58 1.86 12.84
C HIS A 16 -4.83 0.56 12.57
N ALA A 17 -5.56 -0.55 12.60
CA ALA A 17 -5.05 -1.82 12.14
C ALA A 17 -4.69 -1.62 10.67
N SER A 18 -3.39 -1.60 10.37
CA SER A 18 -2.87 -1.75 9.01
C SER A 18 -3.20 -3.17 8.56
N ILE A 19 -4.44 -3.37 8.10
CA ILE A 19 -4.99 -4.67 7.69
C ILE A 19 -4.34 -5.17 6.39
N ASN A 20 -3.59 -4.32 5.69
CA ASN A 20 -3.02 -4.62 4.37
C ASN A 20 -1.51 -4.52 4.40
N ASN A 21 -0.78 -5.52 4.91
CA ASN A 21 0.69 -5.44 4.98
C ASN A 21 1.38 -6.02 3.73
N CYS A 22 1.03 -5.55 2.53
CA CYS A 22 1.80 -5.84 1.30
C CYS A 22 3.03 -4.92 1.15
N GLN A 23 3.48 -4.33 2.25
CA GLN A 23 4.77 -3.66 2.37
C GLN A 23 5.90 -4.66 2.67
N ASN A 24 5.62 -5.76 3.39
CA ASN A 24 6.60 -6.81 3.68
C ASN A 24 6.24 -8.06 2.86
N LEU A 25 7.13 -8.41 1.94
CA LEU A 25 6.91 -9.43 0.92
C LEU A 25 7.92 -10.57 1.05
N SER A 26 7.56 -11.72 0.50
CA SER A 26 8.58 -12.73 0.16
C SER A 26 9.53 -12.18 -0.90
N LYS A 27 10.75 -12.73 -0.98
CA LYS A 27 11.73 -12.34 -2.00
C LYS A 27 11.16 -12.44 -3.42
N GLN A 28 10.41 -13.51 -3.70
CA GLN A 28 9.82 -13.73 -5.02
C GLN A 28 8.75 -12.69 -5.36
N GLN A 29 7.86 -12.37 -4.42
CA GLN A 29 6.86 -11.30 -4.59
C GLN A 29 7.53 -9.94 -4.82
N ALA A 30 8.57 -9.59 -4.04
CA ALA A 30 9.28 -8.32 -4.20
C ALA A 30 9.99 -8.21 -5.56
N LEU A 31 10.62 -9.29 -6.04
CA LEU A 31 11.23 -9.32 -7.37
C LEU A 31 10.18 -9.25 -8.49
N LYS A 32 9.03 -9.90 -8.33
CA LYS A 32 7.93 -9.80 -9.29
C LYS A 32 7.37 -8.38 -9.34
N ALA A 33 7.20 -7.72 -8.19
CA ALA A 33 6.77 -6.33 -8.11
C ALA A 33 7.77 -5.38 -8.80
N PHE A 34 9.06 -5.55 -8.50
CA PHE A 34 10.13 -4.79 -9.15
C PHE A 34 10.08 -4.92 -10.68
N ASN A 35 9.92 -6.15 -11.20
CA ASN A 35 9.84 -6.36 -12.64
C ASN A 35 8.59 -5.74 -13.26
N LEU A 36 7.44 -5.78 -12.58
CA LEU A 36 6.21 -5.16 -13.06
C LEU A 36 6.33 -3.63 -13.15
N ILE A 37 6.89 -3.00 -12.11
CA ILE A 37 7.13 -1.55 -12.07
C ILE A 37 8.08 -1.14 -13.20
N LYS A 38 9.19 -1.88 -13.36
CA LYS A 38 10.15 -1.66 -14.45
C LYS A 38 9.53 -1.77 -15.84
N THR A 39 8.59 -2.69 -16.07
CA THR A 39 7.93 -2.82 -17.38
C THR A 39 6.98 -1.67 -17.70
N THR A 40 6.68 -0.81 -16.74
CA THR A 40 5.80 0.35 -16.90
C THR A 40 6.54 1.68 -17.02
N ASP A 41 7.86 1.62 -17.20
CA ASP A 41 8.69 2.79 -17.46
C ASP A 41 8.27 3.46 -18.79
N ILE A 42 8.00 4.75 -18.71
CA ILE A 42 7.74 5.62 -19.86
C ILE A 42 8.90 6.62 -19.89
N TYR A 43 9.79 6.48 -20.87
CA TYR A 43 11.08 7.19 -20.93
C TYR A 43 12.00 6.84 -19.74
N GLU A 44 12.13 7.75 -18.77
CA GLU A 44 13.06 7.66 -17.63
C GLU A 44 12.34 7.58 -16.27
N TYR A 45 11.00 7.53 -16.28
CA TYR A 45 10.19 7.47 -15.07
C TYR A 45 9.08 6.43 -15.18
N THR A 46 8.66 5.89 -14.05
CA THR A 46 7.45 5.07 -13.94
C THR A 46 6.31 5.94 -13.44
N ILE A 47 5.11 5.83 -14.03
CA ILE A 47 3.89 6.40 -13.44
C ILE A 47 3.06 5.26 -12.87
N LEU A 48 2.75 5.35 -11.57
CA LEU A 48 1.82 4.47 -10.86
C LEU A 48 0.63 5.30 -10.37
N ASP A 49 -0.47 4.65 -10.01
CA ASP A 49 -1.55 5.29 -9.28
C ASP A 49 -1.51 4.86 -7.81
N LEU A 50 -1.52 5.84 -6.90
CA LEU A 50 -1.63 5.65 -5.46
C LEU A 50 -3.09 5.81 -5.03
N TYR A 51 -3.68 4.75 -4.47
CA TYR A 51 -5.08 4.75 -4.04
C TYR A 51 -5.35 3.76 -2.90
N CYS A 52 -5.96 4.24 -1.82
CA CYS A 52 -6.39 3.43 -0.68
C CYS A 52 -7.91 3.48 -0.47
N GLU A 53 -8.61 2.43 -0.91
CA GLU A 53 -10.06 2.28 -0.72
C GLU A 53 -10.47 2.24 0.76
N ALA A 54 -9.75 1.46 1.56
CA ALA A 54 -10.02 1.36 3.00
C ALA A 54 -9.76 2.67 3.76
N CYS A 55 -8.94 3.57 3.19
CA CYS A 55 -8.69 4.91 3.71
C CYS A 55 -9.73 5.92 3.24
N LEU A 56 -10.66 5.52 2.36
CA LEU A 56 -11.67 6.37 1.73
C LEU A 56 -11.04 7.52 0.93
N ASP A 57 -9.95 7.23 0.21
CA ASP A 57 -9.37 8.19 -0.73
C ASP A 57 -10.43 8.61 -1.76
N SER A 58 -10.49 9.92 -2.02
CA SER A 58 -11.49 10.48 -2.94
C SER A 58 -11.25 10.09 -4.40
N TYR A 59 -10.00 9.91 -4.81
CA TYR A 59 -9.61 9.52 -6.17
C TYR A 59 -8.16 8.99 -6.20
N PRO A 60 -7.79 8.16 -7.21
CA PRO A 60 -6.41 7.73 -7.43
C PRO A 60 -5.50 8.91 -7.77
N LYS A 61 -4.33 8.98 -7.15
CA LYS A 61 -3.35 10.05 -7.36
C LYS A 61 -2.15 9.51 -8.15
N PRO A 62 -1.69 10.20 -9.21
CA PRO A 62 -0.50 9.77 -9.92
C PRO A 62 0.73 9.87 -9.01
N LEU A 63 1.54 8.82 -9.02
CA LEU A 63 2.82 8.71 -8.35
C LEU A 63 3.89 8.59 -9.43
N LEU A 64 4.66 9.65 -9.61
CA LEU A 64 5.85 9.64 -10.45
C LEU A 64 6.99 8.99 -9.67
N VAL A 65 7.62 7.96 -10.24
CA VAL A 65 8.72 7.22 -9.62
C VAL A 65 9.96 7.35 -10.51
N GLU A 66 11.05 7.85 -9.96
CA GLU A 66 12.33 8.00 -10.67
C GLU A 66 13.28 6.84 -10.36
N SER A 67 13.17 6.27 -9.16
CA SER A 67 14.05 5.22 -8.70
C SER A 67 13.29 4.16 -7.93
N TYR A 68 13.60 2.90 -8.20
CA TYR A 68 13.01 1.78 -7.49
C TYR A 68 14.05 0.70 -7.18
N LYS A 69 13.95 0.11 -5.99
CA LYS A 69 14.86 -0.95 -5.53
C LYS A 69 14.16 -1.92 -4.59
N VAL A 70 14.63 -3.16 -4.57
CA VAL A 70 14.22 -4.14 -3.57
C VAL A 70 15.21 -4.12 -2.42
N MET A 71 14.73 -3.97 -1.18
CA MET A 71 15.56 -4.02 0.02
C MET A 71 15.06 -5.08 0.98
N LYS A 72 15.99 -5.75 1.66
CA LYS A 72 15.68 -6.67 2.76
C LYS A 72 15.30 -5.85 4.00
N THR A 73 14.19 -6.19 4.64
CA THR A 73 13.74 -5.60 5.91
C THR A 73 13.84 -6.65 7.03
N LYS A 74 13.53 -6.24 8.28
CA LYS A 74 13.48 -7.18 9.41
C LYS A 74 12.46 -8.31 9.19
N ASN A 75 11.38 -8.03 8.45
CA ASN A 75 10.22 -8.90 8.31
C ASN A 75 10.08 -9.50 6.89
N GLY A 76 11.07 -9.31 6.00
CA GLY A 76 11.01 -9.83 4.63
C GLY A 76 11.75 -8.93 3.64
N TYR A 77 11.08 -8.61 2.54
CA TYR A 77 11.57 -7.71 1.50
C TYR A 77 10.53 -6.62 1.21
N SER A 78 10.98 -5.43 0.86
CA SER A 78 10.09 -4.33 0.47
C SER A 78 10.58 -3.72 -0.83
N VAL A 79 9.62 -3.24 -1.63
CA VAL A 79 9.92 -2.39 -2.78
C VAL A 79 9.98 -0.95 -2.28
N PHE A 80 11.10 -0.31 -2.53
CA PHE A 80 11.33 1.10 -2.26
C PHE A 80 11.17 1.87 -3.56
N LEU A 81 10.36 2.92 -3.54
CA LEU A 81 10.18 3.89 -4.61
C LEU A 81 10.68 5.23 -4.07
N ASP A 82 11.64 5.85 -4.75
CA ASP A 82 12.27 7.12 -4.35
C ASP A 82 12.73 7.15 -2.90
N GLY A 83 13.33 6.04 -2.47
CA GLY A 83 13.89 5.90 -1.12
C GLY A 83 12.86 5.59 -0.03
N MET A 84 11.57 5.47 -0.34
CA MET A 84 10.52 5.13 0.62
C MET A 84 9.93 3.74 0.35
N ALA A 85 9.67 2.97 1.39
CA ALA A 85 8.98 1.69 1.27
C ALA A 85 7.48 1.92 1.07
N TYR A 86 6.92 1.38 -0.01
CA TYR A 86 5.49 1.47 -0.28
C TYR A 86 4.77 0.16 -0.01
N ASN A 87 3.50 0.28 0.39
CA ASN A 87 2.60 -0.84 0.48
C ASN A 87 1.97 -1.12 -0.89
N LEU A 88 2.26 -2.29 -1.48
CA LEU A 88 1.75 -2.61 -2.82
C LEU A 88 0.23 -2.69 -2.91
N ALA A 89 -0.47 -2.84 -1.77
CA ALA A 89 -1.92 -2.84 -1.71
C ALA A 89 -2.53 -1.51 -2.19
N TYR A 90 -1.76 -0.42 -2.14
CA TYR A 90 -2.22 0.91 -2.52
C TYR A 90 -1.65 1.39 -3.86
N LEU A 91 -0.91 0.53 -4.57
CA LEU A 91 -0.28 0.89 -5.83
C LEU A 91 -0.93 0.15 -6.98
N TYR A 92 -1.26 0.90 -8.03
CA TYR A 92 -1.83 0.39 -9.26
C TYR A 92 -0.92 0.78 -10.43
N SER A 93 -0.88 -0.10 -11.43
CA SER A 93 -0.11 0.08 -12.65
C SER A 93 -1.00 -0.24 -13.84
N GLY A 94 -1.24 0.77 -14.69
CA GLY A 94 -2.23 0.67 -15.77
C GLY A 94 -3.65 0.36 -15.25
N GLY A 95 -4.00 0.89 -14.07
CA GLY A 95 -5.27 0.61 -13.41
C GLY A 95 -5.36 -0.74 -12.67
N GLU A 96 -4.34 -1.60 -12.69
CA GLU A 96 -4.38 -2.90 -11.99
C GLU A 96 -3.56 -2.90 -10.69
N ASN A 97 -4.09 -3.52 -9.64
CA ASN A 97 -3.46 -3.54 -8.32
C ASN A 97 -2.17 -4.39 -8.28
N LEU A 98 -1.06 -3.79 -7.82
CA LEU A 98 0.24 -4.45 -7.79
C LEU A 98 0.31 -5.58 -6.77
N ALA A 99 -0.29 -5.45 -5.58
CA ALA A 99 -0.30 -6.51 -4.57
C ALA A 99 -0.96 -7.78 -5.11
N GLN A 100 -2.13 -7.65 -5.75
CA GLN A 100 -2.83 -8.80 -6.33
C GLN A 100 -2.06 -9.40 -7.50
N LYS A 101 -1.46 -8.58 -8.37
CA LYS A 101 -0.60 -9.07 -9.47
C LYS A 101 0.57 -9.91 -8.97
N VAL A 102 1.14 -9.59 -7.80
CA VAL A 102 2.24 -10.37 -7.22
C VAL A 102 1.79 -11.53 -6.33
N GLY A 103 0.48 -11.70 -6.11
CA GLY A 103 -0.06 -12.72 -5.22
C GLY A 103 0.18 -12.40 -3.75
N CYS A 104 0.20 -11.12 -3.37
CA CYS A 104 0.05 -10.71 -1.99
C CYS A 104 -1.44 -10.63 -1.65
N GLU A 105 -1.85 -11.26 -0.55
CA GLU A 105 -3.24 -11.27 -0.10
C GLU A 105 -3.63 -9.88 0.41
N THR A 106 -4.77 -9.37 -0.07
CA THR A 106 -5.30 -8.04 0.26
C THR A 106 -6.76 -8.14 0.67
N PHE A 107 -7.19 -7.33 1.65
CA PHE A 107 -8.59 -7.19 2.03
C PHE A 107 -9.08 -5.77 1.72
N ALA A 108 -10.32 -5.65 1.22
CA ALA A 108 -10.93 -4.36 0.88
C ALA A 108 -10.05 -3.50 -0.07
N VAL A 109 -9.48 -4.15 -1.08
CA VAL A 109 -8.69 -3.54 -2.16
C VAL A 109 -9.20 -4.11 -3.47
N SER A 110 -9.63 -3.24 -4.39
CA SER A 110 -10.11 -3.66 -5.69
C SER A 110 -8.97 -4.12 -6.58
N LYS A 111 -9.27 -5.05 -7.48
CA LYS A 111 -8.30 -5.51 -8.48
C LYS A 111 -7.97 -4.44 -9.51
N TYR A 112 -8.96 -3.62 -9.84
CA TYR A 112 -8.91 -2.59 -10.86
C TYR A 112 -9.41 -1.26 -10.31
N LEU A 113 -8.84 -0.15 -10.78
CA LEU A 113 -9.44 1.18 -10.65
C LEU A 113 -10.61 1.29 -11.63
N ASN A 114 -11.77 1.78 -11.16
CA ASN A 114 -12.96 2.02 -11.97
C ASN A 114 -13.05 3.48 -12.42
#